data_AF-A0AAU3K0M3-F1
#
_entry.id   AF-A0AAU3K0M3-F1
#
_cell.length_a   1.000
_cell.length_b   1.000
_cell.length_c   1.000
_cell.angle_alpha   90.00
_cell.angle_beta   90.00
_cell.angle_gamma   90.00
#
_symmetry.space_group_name_H-M   'P 1'
#
loop_
_entity.id
_entity.type
_entity.pdbx_description
1 polymer ?
#
loop_
_entity_poly.entity_id
_entity_poly.type
_entity_poly.pdbx_seq_one_letter_code
_entity_poly.pdbx_strand_id
1 'polypeptide(L)'
;MACALIRCCLGGKDIPLQGRTHGTGHGRAEIRRIKVATAGNLRFPGARQAVQIKRRRTDRRTGRTTLTTVYAVTSPTAEQGTPAQLTKFIRDHWKIEVLHHVRDTTFAEDASQLRTGNAPRAMATWRNPAVGALRMNGVKNIASGLRQNARDARRPLALLGLA
;
A
#
# COMPACT_ATOMS: atom_id res chain seq x y z
N MET A 1 21.43 -8.50 -5.06
CA MET A 1 21.38 -9.91 -5.54
C MET A 1 19.98 -10.36 -5.98
N ALA A 2 18.89 -10.10 -5.23
CA ALA A 2 17.52 -10.52 -5.59
C ALA A 2 16.99 -9.92 -6.93
N CYS A 3 17.30 -8.66 -7.20
CA CYS A 3 16.86 -7.96 -8.42
C CYS A 3 17.42 -8.59 -9.72
N ALA A 4 18.64 -9.15 -9.66
CA ALA A 4 19.28 -9.81 -10.80
C ALA A 4 18.64 -11.16 -11.13
N LEU A 5 18.25 -11.94 -10.10
CA LEU A 5 17.53 -13.21 -10.26
C LEU A 5 16.15 -13.01 -10.87
N ILE A 6 15.40 -12.02 -10.38
CA ILE A 6 14.09 -11.68 -10.96
C ILE A 6 14.24 -11.21 -12.41
N ARG A 7 15.29 -10.43 -12.70
CA ARG A 7 15.59 -9.99 -14.07
C ARG A 7 16.00 -11.15 -14.97
N CYS A 8 16.64 -12.21 -14.48
CA CYS A 8 16.92 -13.42 -15.26
C CYS A 8 15.63 -14.18 -15.61
N CYS A 9 14.71 -14.35 -14.64
CA CYS A 9 13.40 -14.95 -14.88
C CYS A 9 12.55 -14.14 -15.87
N LEU A 10 12.69 -12.82 -15.88
CA LEU A 10 11.84 -11.90 -16.64
C LEU A 10 12.47 -11.31 -17.91
N GLY A 11 13.80 -11.42 -18.06
CA GLY A 11 14.59 -10.77 -19.09
C GLY A 11 15.25 -11.72 -20.09
N GLY A 12 15.33 -13.02 -19.78
CA GLY A 12 15.80 -14.05 -20.72
C GLY A 12 14.68 -14.76 -21.49
N LYS A 13 13.42 -14.45 -21.21
CA LYS A 13 12.25 -15.00 -21.89
C LYS A 13 11.42 -13.84 -22.44
N ASP A 14 10.94 -13.94 -23.68
CA ASP A 14 9.99 -12.98 -24.26
C ASP A 14 8.62 -13.09 -23.57
N ILE A 15 8.55 -12.58 -22.34
CA ILE A 15 7.30 -12.56 -21.58
C ILE A 15 6.44 -11.45 -22.17
N PRO A 16 5.22 -11.77 -22.66
CA PRO A 16 4.32 -10.78 -23.21
C PRO A 16 3.87 -9.79 -22.14
N LEU A 17 3.47 -8.60 -22.58
CA LEU A 17 2.83 -7.64 -21.69
C LEU A 17 1.45 -8.18 -21.28
N GLN A 18 1.25 -8.46 -20.00
CA GLN A 18 -0.01 -9.05 -19.51
C GLN A 18 -0.97 -8.02 -18.91
N GLY A 19 -0.53 -6.77 -18.74
CA GLY A 19 -1.40 -5.72 -18.23
C GLY A 19 -0.85 -4.33 -18.41
N ARG A 20 -1.75 -3.38 -18.64
CA ARG A 20 -1.46 -1.96 -18.77
C ARG A 20 -2.54 -1.16 -18.09
N THR A 21 -2.16 -0.28 -17.17
CA THR A 21 -3.09 0.62 -16.48
C THR A 21 -2.66 2.07 -16.65
N HIS A 22 -3.66 2.94 -16.68
CA HIS A 22 -3.50 4.39 -16.78
C HIS A 22 -4.13 5.04 -15.55
N GLY A 23 -3.55 6.14 -15.09
CA GLY A 23 -4.10 6.92 -13.99
C GLY A 23 -3.62 8.36 -14.03
N THR A 24 -4.43 9.25 -13.49
CA THR A 24 -4.10 10.65 -13.30
C THR A 24 -4.38 11.04 -11.85
N GLY A 25 -3.55 11.90 -11.28
CA GLY A 25 -3.71 12.33 -9.89
C GLY A 25 -2.55 13.20 -9.42
N HIS A 26 -2.83 14.14 -8.51
CA HIS A 26 -1.85 15.04 -7.92
C HIS A 26 -0.93 15.72 -8.98
N GLY A 27 -1.53 16.20 -10.08
CA GLY A 27 -0.80 16.86 -11.18
C GLY A 27 0.03 15.93 -12.08
N ARG A 28 -0.05 14.61 -11.91
CA ARG A 28 0.76 13.64 -12.63
C ARG A 28 -0.11 12.65 -13.41
N ALA A 29 0.37 12.25 -14.59
CA ALA A 29 -0.14 11.11 -15.34
C ALA A 29 0.80 9.92 -15.14
N GLU A 30 0.24 8.72 -14.99
CA GLU A 30 1.00 7.51 -14.76
C GLU A 30 0.49 6.35 -15.62
N ILE A 31 1.43 5.64 -16.25
CA ILE A 31 1.18 4.39 -16.96
C ILE A 31 1.98 3.30 -16.26
N ARG A 32 1.32 2.20 -15.91
CA ARG A 32 1.98 1.00 -15.39
C ARG A 32 1.82 -0.15 -16.37
N ARG A 33 2.89 -0.90 -16.58
CA ARG A 33 2.94 -2.10 -17.40
C ARG A 33 3.46 -3.25 -16.56
N ILE A 34 2.78 -4.39 -16.56
CA ILE A 34 3.16 -5.56 -15.76
C ILE A 34 3.54 -6.74 -16.65
N LYS A 35 4.60 -7.43 -16.24
CA LYS A 35 5.01 -8.75 -16.72
C LYS A 35 5.16 -9.68 -15.52
N VAL A 36 4.72 -10.91 -15.66
CA VAL A 36 4.68 -11.93 -14.63
C VAL A 36 5.12 -13.26 -15.26
N ALA A 37 6.04 -13.95 -14.60
CA ALA A 37 6.40 -15.32 -14.92
C ALA A 37 6.32 -16.19 -13.68
N THR A 38 5.93 -17.44 -13.88
CA THR A 38 6.13 -18.50 -12.90
C THR A 38 7.63 -18.67 -12.66
N ALA A 39 8.01 -18.74 -11.40
CA ALA A 39 9.39 -18.81 -10.97
C ALA A 39 9.58 -20.04 -10.07
N GLY A 40 10.34 -21.02 -10.56
CA GLY A 40 10.61 -22.26 -9.81
C GLY A 40 11.85 -22.16 -8.91
N ASN A 41 12.85 -21.35 -9.28
CA ASN A 41 14.19 -21.40 -8.67
C ASN A 41 14.65 -20.03 -8.13
N LEU A 42 13.74 -19.26 -7.53
CA LEU A 42 14.15 -18.02 -6.85
C LEU A 42 14.81 -18.36 -5.50
N ARG A 43 15.86 -17.61 -5.13
CA ARG A 43 16.48 -17.68 -3.79
C ARG A 43 15.60 -17.08 -2.68
N PHE A 44 14.28 -17.11 -2.85
CA PHE A 44 13.30 -16.59 -1.92
C PHE A 44 12.31 -17.71 -1.60
N PRO A 45 12.39 -18.33 -0.41
CA PRO A 45 11.53 -19.44 -0.04
C PRO A 45 10.04 -19.10 -0.22
N GLY A 46 9.30 -20.01 -0.84
CA GLY A 46 7.87 -19.84 -1.10
C GLY A 46 7.51 -18.87 -2.24
N ALA A 47 8.47 -18.23 -2.90
CA ALA A 47 8.19 -17.44 -4.11
C ALA A 47 7.83 -18.35 -5.28
N ARG A 48 6.65 -18.14 -5.88
CA ARG A 48 6.14 -18.91 -7.03
C ARG A 48 6.01 -18.10 -8.31
N GLN A 49 5.96 -16.77 -8.21
CA GLN A 49 5.97 -15.89 -9.38
C GLN A 49 6.93 -14.71 -9.19
N ALA A 50 7.57 -14.32 -10.30
CA ALA A 50 8.37 -13.12 -10.45
C ALA A 50 7.56 -12.06 -11.20
N VAL A 51 7.60 -10.82 -10.73
CA VAL A 51 6.83 -9.70 -11.29
C VAL A 51 7.77 -8.56 -11.66
N GLN A 52 7.60 -7.98 -12.84
CA GLN A 52 8.19 -6.71 -13.24
C GLN A 52 7.08 -5.72 -13.52
N ILE A 53 7.20 -4.54 -12.92
CA ILE A 53 6.34 -3.39 -13.22
C ILE A 53 7.21 -2.27 -13.76
N LYS A 54 6.91 -1.83 -14.98
CA LYS A 54 7.44 -0.58 -15.53
C LYS A 54 6.43 0.54 -15.30
N ARG A 55 6.86 1.57 -14.59
CA ARG A 55 6.09 2.77 -14.29
C ARG A 55 6.64 3.93 -15.11
N ARG A 56 5.80 4.54 -15.94
CA ARG A 56 6.07 5.82 -16.59
C ARG A 56 5.24 6.87 -15.91
N ARG A 57 5.89 7.85 -15.30
CA ARG A 57 5.24 9.00 -14.67
C ARG A 57 5.57 10.24 -15.48
N THR A 58 4.57 11.02 -15.83
CA THR A 58 4.74 12.31 -16.50
C THR A 58 4.10 13.39 -15.65
N ASP A 59 4.90 14.39 -15.28
CA ASP A 59 4.39 15.60 -14.65
C ASP A 59 3.63 16.43 -15.69
N ARG A 60 2.35 16.74 -15.43
CA ARG A 60 1.49 17.37 -16.44
C ARG A 60 1.78 18.85 -16.65
N ARG A 61 2.45 19.50 -15.69
CA ARG A 61 2.80 20.92 -15.76
C ARG A 61 4.11 21.12 -16.52
N THR A 62 5.10 20.28 -16.24
CA THR A 62 6.47 20.41 -16.78
C THR A 62 6.76 19.48 -17.95
N GLY A 63 5.91 18.48 -18.21
CA GLY A 63 6.13 17.46 -19.24
C GLY A 63 7.22 16.43 -18.89
N ARG A 64 7.96 16.63 -17.79
CA ARG A 64 9.06 15.75 -17.39
C ARG A 64 8.55 14.33 -17.15
N THR A 65 9.22 13.37 -17.78
CA THR A 65 8.88 11.95 -17.68
C THR A 65 9.96 11.20 -16.91
N THR A 66 9.55 10.37 -15.94
CA THR A 66 10.41 9.45 -15.21
C THR A 66 9.97 8.02 -15.48
N LEU A 67 10.93 7.14 -15.74
CA LEU A 67 10.72 5.71 -15.90
C LEU A 67 11.33 4.97 -14.70
N THR A 68 10.54 4.10 -14.07
CA THR A 68 10.99 3.30 -12.93
C THR A 68 10.59 1.86 -13.16
N THR A 69 11.52 0.93 -12.97
CA THR A 69 11.24 -0.51 -13.01
C THR A 69 11.26 -1.05 -11.58
N VAL A 70 10.15 -1.66 -11.17
CA VAL A 70 10.00 -2.33 -9.89
C VAL A 70 9.95 -3.83 -10.13
N TYR A 71 10.63 -4.58 -9.27
CA TYR A 71 10.63 -6.04 -9.29
C TYR A 71 10.03 -6.55 -7.98
N ALA A 72 9.16 -7.55 -8.06
CA ALA A 72 8.54 -8.17 -6.91
C ALA A 72 8.49 -9.69 -7.08
N VAL A 73 8.33 -10.39 -5.97
CA VAL A 73 8.09 -11.83 -5.91
C VAL A 73 6.84 -12.08 -5.09
N THR A 74 6.09 -13.12 -5.43
CA THR A 74 4.82 -13.46 -4.77
C THR A 74 4.71 -14.96 -4.59
N SER A 75 4.00 -15.38 -3.54
CA SER A 75 3.79 -16.78 -3.17
C SER A 75 2.58 -17.46 -3.84
N PRO A 76 1.49 -16.77 -4.20
CA PRO A 76 0.45 -17.34 -5.05
C PRO A 76 0.99 -17.94 -6.36
N THR A 77 0.36 -19.02 -6.84
CA THR A 77 0.58 -19.54 -8.19
C THR A 77 -0.09 -18.66 -9.24
N ALA A 78 0.15 -18.94 -10.53
CA ALA A 78 -0.47 -18.19 -11.63
C ALA A 78 -2.00 -18.27 -11.64
N GLU A 79 -2.56 -19.39 -11.16
CA GLU A 79 -4.00 -19.61 -11.04
C GLU A 79 -4.61 -18.82 -9.87
N GLN A 80 -3.85 -18.66 -8.78
CA GLN A 80 -4.28 -17.94 -7.57
C GLN A 80 -4.04 -16.43 -7.65
N GLY A 81 -3.02 -16.02 -8.42
CA GLY A 81 -2.53 -14.66 -8.55
C GLY A 81 -2.37 -14.27 -10.01
N THR A 82 -3.47 -13.95 -10.67
CA THR A 82 -3.43 -13.44 -12.04
C THR A 82 -2.72 -12.09 -12.12
N PRO A 83 -2.13 -11.70 -13.27
CA PRO A 83 -1.46 -10.40 -13.42
C PRO A 83 -2.35 -9.20 -13.06
N ALA A 84 -3.66 -9.30 -13.30
CA ALA A 84 -4.63 -8.27 -12.92
C ALA A 84 -4.79 -8.17 -11.40
N GLN A 85 -4.94 -9.30 -10.69
CA GLN A 85 -5.00 -9.34 -9.23
C GLN A 85 -3.70 -8.83 -8.60
N LEU A 86 -2.53 -9.25 -9.11
CA LEU A 86 -1.24 -8.79 -8.62
C LEU A 86 -1.07 -7.27 -8.80
N THR A 87 -1.52 -6.72 -9.94
CA THR A 87 -1.54 -5.26 -10.16
C THR A 87 -2.41 -4.55 -9.12
N LYS A 88 -3.58 -5.13 -8.82
CA LYS A 88 -4.49 -4.61 -7.80
C LYS A 88 -3.85 -4.66 -6.41
N PHE A 89 -3.28 -5.78 -5.99
CA PHE A 89 -2.62 -5.92 -4.68
C PHE A 89 -1.47 -4.92 -4.51
N ILE A 90 -0.61 -4.79 -5.52
CA ILE A 90 0.52 -3.85 -5.49
C ILE A 90 0.03 -2.40 -5.42
N ARG A 91 -1.09 -2.08 -6.08
CA ARG A 91 -1.70 -0.76 -5.98
C ARG A 91 -2.36 -0.53 -4.62
N ASP A 92 -3.08 -1.53 -4.12
CA ASP A 92 -3.77 -1.48 -2.84
C ASP A 92 -2.79 -1.42 -1.65
N HIS A 93 -1.56 -1.90 -1.82
CA HIS A 93 -0.50 -1.77 -0.80
C HIS A 93 -0.25 -0.31 -0.40
N TRP A 94 -0.44 0.66 -1.30
CA TRP A 94 -0.36 2.09 -0.97
C TRP A 94 -1.38 2.55 0.08
N LYS A 95 -2.45 1.79 0.32
CA LYS A 95 -3.40 2.09 1.41
C LYS A 95 -2.76 2.05 2.78
N ILE A 96 -1.63 1.33 2.95
CA ILE A 96 -0.83 1.33 4.18
C ILE A 96 -0.23 2.72 4.40
N GLU A 97 0.33 3.33 3.36
CA GLU A 97 0.88 4.70 3.45
C GLU A 97 -0.22 5.72 3.75
N VAL A 98 -1.43 5.54 3.20
CA VAL A 98 -2.58 6.38 3.53
C VAL A 98 -2.95 6.26 5.02
N LEU A 99 -2.84 5.06 5.60
CA LEU A 99 -3.06 4.86 7.04
C LEU A 99 -1.97 5.56 7.87
N HIS A 100 -0.70 5.45 7.48
CA HIS A 100 0.41 6.17 8.12
C HIS A 100 0.17 7.67 8.09
N HIS A 101 -0.16 8.23 6.92
CA HIS A 101 -0.47 9.65 6.82
C HIS A 101 -1.58 10.11 7.77
N VAL A 102 -2.65 9.33 7.92
CA VAL A 102 -3.72 9.63 8.89
C VAL A 102 -3.17 9.62 10.32
N ARG A 103 -2.32 8.66 10.68
CA ARG A 103 -1.71 8.60 12.01
C ARG A 103 -0.78 9.80 12.25
N ASP A 104 0.10 10.08 11.31
CA ASP A 104 1.11 11.13 11.45
C ASP A 104 0.46 12.51 11.54
N THR A 105 -0.53 12.78 10.67
CA THR A 105 -1.17 14.10 10.59
C THR A 105 -2.39 14.25 11.48
N THR A 106 -3.31 13.29 11.47
CA THR A 106 -4.60 13.41 12.17
C THR A 106 -4.49 13.04 13.64
N PHE A 107 -3.62 12.08 13.99
CA PHE A 107 -3.30 11.75 15.38
C PHE A 107 -2.03 12.41 15.89
N ALA A 108 -1.39 13.27 15.07
CA ALA A 108 -0.17 13.98 15.40
C ALA A 108 0.93 13.05 15.94
N GLU A 109 1.03 11.83 15.38
CA GLU A 109 1.93 10.80 15.88
C GLU A 109 3.40 11.26 15.87
N ASP A 110 3.84 11.91 14.79
CA ASP A 110 5.19 12.49 14.67
C ASP A 110 5.46 13.60 15.70
N ALA A 111 4.42 14.35 16.09
CA ALA A 111 4.53 15.41 17.07
C ALA A 111 4.40 14.90 18.53
N SER A 112 4.18 13.60 18.73
CA SER A 112 3.98 13.04 20.07
C SER A 112 5.27 13.08 20.89
N GLN A 113 5.16 13.60 22.11
CA GLN A 113 6.27 13.69 23.07
C GLN A 113 6.37 12.48 24.02
N LEU A 114 5.48 11.49 23.88
CA LEU A 114 5.55 10.25 24.67
C LEU A 114 6.81 9.48 24.26
N ARG A 115 7.76 9.32 25.19
CA ARG A 115 9.05 8.65 24.95
C ARG A 115 9.41 7.59 25.99
N THR A 116 8.65 7.49 27.07
CA THR A 116 9.00 6.64 28.23
C THR A 116 8.35 5.27 28.16
N GLY A 117 9.12 4.23 28.46
CA GLY A 117 8.65 2.85 28.58
C GLY A 117 7.86 2.38 27.35
N ASN A 118 6.72 1.73 27.58
CA ASN A 118 5.87 1.19 26.52
C ASN A 118 4.86 2.19 25.94
N ALA A 119 4.87 3.45 26.38
CA ALA A 119 3.87 4.45 25.96
C ALA A 119 3.82 4.69 24.44
N PRO A 120 4.96 4.81 23.70
CA PRO A 120 4.92 4.99 22.24
C PRO A 120 4.25 3.80 21.54
N ARG A 121 4.61 2.58 21.95
CA ARG A 121 4.05 1.34 21.39
C ARG A 121 2.57 1.21 21.72
N ALA A 122 2.17 1.49 22.96
CA ALA A 122 0.77 1.44 23.37
C ALA A 122 -0.07 2.41 22.53
N MET A 123 0.39 3.66 22.34
CA MET A 123 -0.33 4.64 21.53
C MET A 123 -0.43 4.23 20.05
N ALA A 124 0.64 3.72 19.45
CA ALA A 124 0.58 3.17 18.09
C ALA A 124 -0.45 2.03 17.99
N THR A 125 -0.49 1.16 18.99
CA THR A 125 -1.48 0.07 19.07
C THR A 125 -2.91 0.59 19.19
N TRP A 126 -3.17 1.64 19.96
CA TRP A 126 -4.54 2.18 20.16
C TRP A 126 -5.06 2.99 18.96
N ARG A 127 -4.19 3.72 18.25
CA ARG A 127 -4.59 4.54 17.09
C ARG A 127 -5.12 3.70 15.93
N ASN A 128 -4.56 2.51 15.70
CA ASN A 128 -4.98 1.64 14.59
C ASN A 128 -6.45 1.16 14.73
N PRO A 129 -6.88 0.56 15.87
CA PRO A 129 -8.28 0.25 16.14
C PRO A 129 -9.18 1.47 16.11
N ALA A 130 -8.75 2.64 16.60
CA ALA A 130 -9.56 3.85 16.53
C ALA A 130 -9.89 4.25 15.08
N VAL A 131 -8.90 4.21 14.18
CA VAL A 131 -9.13 4.41 12.74
C VAL A 131 -10.05 3.33 12.17
N GLY A 132 -9.82 2.07 12.55
CA GLY A 132 -10.64 0.93 12.13
C GLY A 132 -12.11 1.07 12.52
N ALA A 133 -12.39 1.36 13.79
CA ALA A 133 -13.72 1.53 14.35
C ALA A 133 -14.48 2.66 13.65
N LEU A 134 -13.83 3.81 13.42
CA LEU A 134 -14.42 4.91 12.66
C LEU A 134 -14.79 4.47 11.24
N ARG A 135 -13.90 3.77 10.53
CA ARG A 135 -14.17 3.30 9.17
C ARG A 135 -15.27 2.24 9.11
N MET A 136 -15.32 1.31 10.05
CA MET A 136 -16.36 0.28 10.14
C MET A 136 -17.75 0.92 10.37
N ASN A 137 -17.79 2.04 11.09
CA ASN A 137 -19.00 2.84 11.28
C ASN A 137 -19.25 3.84 10.13
N GLY A 138 -18.63 3.66 8.97
CA GLY A 138 -18.87 4.46 7.76
C GLY A 138 -18.27 5.86 7.76
N VAL A 139 -17.44 6.22 8.75
CA VAL A 139 -16.80 7.53 8.82
C VAL A 139 -15.73 7.65 7.73
N LYS A 140 -15.97 8.54 6.76
CA LYS A 140 -15.05 8.82 5.66
C LYS A 140 -13.95 9.82 6.02
N ASN A 141 -14.27 10.81 6.85
CA ASN A 141 -13.33 11.83 7.31
C ASN A 141 -12.92 11.55 8.77
N ILE A 142 -11.74 10.95 8.94
CA ILE A 142 -11.22 10.55 10.25
C ILE A 142 -11.06 11.75 11.20
N ALA A 143 -10.54 12.88 10.70
CA ALA A 143 -10.36 14.07 11.52
C ALA A 143 -11.71 14.61 12.07
N SER A 144 -12.76 14.57 11.24
CA SER A 144 -14.11 14.92 11.69
C SER A 144 -14.66 13.93 12.71
N GLY A 145 -14.47 12.64 12.47
CA GLY A 145 -14.87 11.58 13.41
C GLY A 145 -14.21 11.73 14.77
N LEU A 146 -12.90 12.00 14.81
CA LEU A 146 -12.19 12.26 16.06
C LEU A 146 -12.78 13.48 16.80
N ARG A 147 -13.01 14.60 16.11
CA ARG A 147 -13.59 15.80 16.75
C ARG A 147 -14.98 15.56 17.33
N GLN A 148 -15.81 14.75 16.65
CA GLN A 148 -17.15 14.40 17.14
C GLN A 148 -17.11 13.55 18.42
N ASN A 149 -16.10 12.70 18.56
CA ASN A 149 -15.94 11.77 19.67
C ASN A 149 -15.12 12.34 20.84
N ALA A 150 -14.26 13.34 20.58
CA ALA A 150 -13.32 13.87 21.58
C ALA A 150 -13.97 14.51 22.81
N ARG A 151 -15.23 14.95 22.72
CA ARG A 151 -15.94 15.68 23.79
C ARG A 151 -16.89 14.82 24.63
N ASP A 152 -17.04 13.54 24.32
CA ASP A 152 -17.98 12.65 25.01
C ASP A 152 -17.43 11.22 25.02
N ALA A 153 -16.96 10.78 26.19
CA ALA A 153 -16.34 9.48 26.38
C ALA A 153 -17.28 8.29 26.10
N ARG A 154 -18.60 8.51 26.09
CA ARG A 154 -19.58 7.45 25.76
C ARG A 154 -19.60 7.14 24.27
N ARG A 155 -19.27 8.10 23.39
CA ARG A 155 -19.35 7.90 21.94
C ARG A 155 -18.26 6.95 21.40
N PRO A 156 -16.99 7.03 21.83
CA PRO A 156 -16.00 6.01 21.53
C PRO A 156 -16.41 4.61 22.01
N LEU A 157 -17.00 4.48 23.20
CA LEU A 157 -17.46 3.19 23.72
C LEU A 157 -18.59 2.61 22.86
N ALA A 158 -19.57 3.44 22.49
CA ALA A 158 -20.66 3.04 21.59
C ALA A 158 -20.14 2.64 20.20
N LEU A 159 -19.16 3.37 19.64
CA LEU A 159 -18.51 3.00 18.37
C LEU A 159 -17.82 1.64 18.40
N LEU A 160 -17.37 1.22 19.58
CA LEU A 160 -16.73 -0.07 19.81
C LEU A 160 -17.72 -1.16 20.25
N GLY A 161 -19.00 -0.83 20.45
CA GLY A 161 -20.01 -1.76 20.96
C GLY A 161 -19.85 -2.12 22.44
N LEU A 162 -19.30 -1.19 23.24
CA LEU A 162 -18.98 -1.38 24.66
C LEU A 162 -19.82 -0.48 25.60
N ALA A 163 -20.85 0.19 25.06
CA ALA A 163 -21.70 1.11 25.80
C ALA A 163 -23.01 0.45 26.25
#